data_AF-A0A0R1RJ17-F1
#
_entry.id   AF-A0A0R1RJ17-F1
#
_cell.length_a   1.000
_cell.length_b   1.000
_cell.length_c   1.000
_cell.angle_alpha   90.00
_cell.angle_beta   90.00
_cell.angle_gamma   90.00
#
_symmetry.space_group_name_H-M   'P 1'
#
loop_
_entity.id
_entity.type
_entity.pdbx_description
1 polymer ?
#
loop_
_entity_poly.entity_id
_entity_poly.type
_entity_poly.pdbx_seq_one_letter_code
_entity_poly.pdbx_strand_id
1 'polypeptide(L)'
;MFLFQQISAMDWLMWILVVAALMLLNEAARANKWVALILFIGVPIILTFFIWPTTAGPDSSTGTWFHWVKVYSALAGCLGFLALRFIPKLQANKWALIFPPAILAFNIMEAVIRDFQVSGLHGLVDGVVMNGGAWNIMNGIAGIINIITISGWFGIMISHDKQKDMIWPDQIWPWIIAYDVWNFAYVYNCVGDHSFYAGAALLVSCTLAAFFVKKGSWLQARAQTLAFWMMFTMSYPTFVTDSAFAVKSSHSSAALMTVSSIALLINVAVLVLHIYRTVKYRRNVLTDDIYAGTVAHDQVIADNTPIEQQPTDLNLKK
;
A
#
# COMPACT_ATOMS: atom_id res chain seq x y z
N MET A 1 -17.63 7.73 20.76
CA MET A 1 -17.05 7.61 19.41
C MET A 1 -15.72 6.89 19.56
N PHE A 2 -15.52 5.75 18.91
CA PHE A 2 -14.43 4.83 19.27
C PHE A 2 -13.11 5.15 18.53
N LEU A 3 -13.13 5.18 17.20
CA LEU A 3 -11.93 5.44 16.38
C LEU A 3 -11.74 6.92 16.03
N PHE A 4 -12.82 7.62 15.73
CA PHE A 4 -12.76 9.01 15.26
C PHE A 4 -13.71 9.89 16.04
N GLN A 5 -13.52 11.20 15.94
CA GLN A 5 -14.52 12.19 16.33
C GLN A 5 -15.80 12.07 15.49
N GLN A 6 -16.76 12.97 15.70
CA GLN A 6 -18.00 12.96 14.93
C GLN A 6 -17.74 13.31 13.47
N ILE A 7 -17.93 12.31 12.63
CA ILE A 7 -17.76 12.41 11.18
C ILE A 7 -19.06 12.97 10.62
N SER A 8 -18.98 14.15 10.01
CA SER A 8 -20.12 14.78 9.34
C SER A 8 -20.43 14.07 8.02
N ALA A 9 -21.62 14.30 7.47
CA ALA A 9 -21.97 13.82 6.12
C ALA A 9 -21.03 14.39 5.05
N MET A 10 -20.50 15.60 5.27
CA MET A 10 -19.57 16.25 4.37
C MET A 10 -18.20 15.56 4.37
N ASP A 11 -17.72 15.11 5.54
CA ASP A 11 -16.47 14.34 5.65
C ASP A 11 -16.57 13.01 4.89
N TRP A 12 -17.71 12.33 4.98
CA TRP A 12 -17.96 11.11 4.19
C TRP A 12 -18.01 11.38 2.69
N LEU A 13 -18.63 12.48 2.26
CA LEU A 13 -18.64 12.88 0.86
C LEU A 13 -17.21 13.16 0.36
N MET A 14 -16.42 13.91 1.12
CA MET A 14 -15.02 14.17 0.80
C MET A 14 -14.19 12.90 0.78
N TRP A 15 -14.45 11.96 1.69
CA TRP A 15 -13.79 10.65 1.69
C TRP A 15 -14.05 9.88 0.40
N ILE A 16 -15.31 9.83 -0.06
CA ILE A 16 -15.69 9.19 -1.33
C ILE A 16 -15.01 9.89 -2.51
N LEU A 17 -14.97 11.22 -2.51
CA LEU A 17 -14.31 12.00 -3.56
C LEU A 17 -12.79 11.72 -3.61
N VAL A 18 -12.12 11.63 -2.46
CA VAL A 18 -10.69 11.26 -2.38
C VAL A 18 -10.47 9.86 -2.93
N VAL A 19 -11.28 8.87 -2.53
CA VAL A 19 -11.20 7.50 -3.06
C VAL A 19 -11.38 7.49 -4.58
N ALA A 20 -12.41 8.16 -5.08
CA ALA A 20 -12.69 8.23 -6.51
C ALA A 20 -11.56 8.93 -7.28
N ALA A 21 -11.02 10.04 -6.76
CA ALA A 21 -9.92 10.76 -7.38
C ALA A 21 -8.64 9.90 -7.45
N LEU A 22 -8.29 9.20 -6.36
CA LEU A 22 -7.14 8.30 -6.33
C LEU A 22 -7.30 7.14 -7.30
N MET A 23 -8.49 6.54 -7.37
CA MET A 23 -8.80 5.49 -8.35
C MET A 23 -8.69 6.02 -9.78
N LEU A 24 -9.27 7.19 -10.09
CA LEU A 24 -9.21 7.78 -11.43
C LEU A 24 -7.77 8.11 -11.86
N LEU A 25 -6.96 8.67 -10.97
CA LEU A 25 -5.55 8.96 -11.25
C LEU A 25 -4.74 7.67 -11.48
N ASN A 26 -4.99 6.65 -10.67
CA ASN A 26 -4.41 5.32 -10.87
C ASN A 26 -4.81 4.73 -12.23
N GLU A 27 -6.09 4.80 -12.60
CA GLU A 27 -6.57 4.33 -13.90
C GLU A 27 -5.98 5.12 -15.07
N ALA A 28 -5.85 6.43 -14.94
CA ALA A 28 -5.24 7.29 -15.97
C ALA A 28 -3.76 6.95 -16.16
N ALA A 29 -3.00 6.77 -15.08
CA ALA A 29 -1.61 6.35 -15.11
C ALA A 29 -1.47 4.92 -15.67
N ARG A 30 -2.40 4.01 -15.34
CA ARG A 30 -2.42 2.65 -15.89
C ARG A 30 -2.71 2.67 -17.39
N ALA A 31 -3.68 3.45 -17.84
CA ALA A 31 -4.17 3.41 -19.21
C ALA A 31 -3.15 3.90 -20.25
N ASN A 32 -2.29 4.87 -19.90
CA ASN A 32 -1.35 5.46 -20.86
C ASN A 32 0.04 5.71 -20.24
N LYS A 33 1.08 5.14 -20.85
CA LYS A 33 2.48 5.30 -20.41
C LYS A 33 2.93 6.77 -20.34
N TRP A 34 2.47 7.62 -21.27
CA TRP A 34 2.86 9.02 -21.30
C TRP A 34 2.19 9.80 -20.17
N VAL A 35 0.95 9.46 -19.86
CA VAL A 35 0.25 10.00 -18.69
C VAL A 35 0.97 9.57 -17.42
N ALA A 36 1.36 8.29 -17.29
CA ALA A 36 2.18 7.83 -16.16
C ALA A 36 3.50 8.58 -16.03
N LEU A 37 4.23 8.82 -17.13
CA LEU A 37 5.49 9.57 -17.10
C LEU A 37 5.28 11.04 -16.69
N ILE A 38 4.23 11.69 -17.19
CA ILE A 38 3.88 13.04 -16.76
C ILE A 38 3.55 13.06 -15.27
N LEU A 39 2.75 12.11 -14.80
CA LEU A 39 2.28 12.03 -13.41
C LEU A 39 3.38 11.64 -12.40
N PHE A 40 4.35 10.81 -12.79
CA PHE A 40 5.41 10.31 -11.90
C PHE A 40 6.80 10.91 -12.14
N ILE A 41 6.96 11.78 -13.15
CA ILE A 41 8.19 12.54 -13.39
C ILE A 41 7.88 14.03 -13.50
N GLY A 42 7.03 14.41 -14.47
CA GLY A 42 6.75 15.82 -14.76
C GLY A 42 6.13 16.56 -13.57
N VAL A 43 5.05 16.00 -13.01
CA VAL A 43 4.35 16.56 -11.85
C VAL A 43 5.28 16.62 -10.63
N PRO A 44 5.95 15.54 -10.18
CA PRO A 44 6.92 15.61 -9.09
C PRO A 44 8.00 16.68 -9.27
N ILE A 45 8.58 16.81 -10.48
CA ILE A 45 9.58 17.85 -10.75
C ILE A 45 8.97 19.24 -10.51
N ILE A 46 7.78 19.50 -11.04
CA ILE A 46 7.11 20.78 -10.84
C ILE A 46 6.82 21.01 -9.35
N LEU A 47 6.27 20.01 -8.66
CA LEU A 47 5.96 20.10 -7.24
C LEU A 47 7.21 20.38 -6.40
N THR A 48 8.30 19.64 -6.63
CA THR A 48 9.56 19.75 -5.90
C THR A 48 10.22 21.13 -6.06
N PHE A 49 10.21 21.71 -7.26
CA PHE A 49 10.92 22.97 -7.50
C PHE A 49 10.05 24.22 -7.27
N PHE A 50 8.73 24.13 -7.45
CA PHE A 50 7.87 25.32 -7.46
C PHE A 50 6.84 25.37 -6.32
N ILE A 51 6.42 24.24 -5.76
CA ILE A 51 5.32 24.20 -4.77
C ILE A 51 5.83 23.81 -3.38
N TRP A 52 6.46 22.65 -3.25
CA TRP A 52 6.92 22.10 -1.97
C TRP A 52 7.95 22.94 -1.21
N PRO A 53 8.78 23.80 -1.83
CA PRO A 53 9.61 24.74 -1.07
C PRO A 53 8.78 25.69 -0.20
N THR A 54 7.52 25.95 -0.57
CA THR A 54 6.60 26.82 0.17
C THR A 54 5.57 26.05 1.00
N THR A 55 5.15 24.86 0.57
CA THR A 55 4.06 24.10 1.22
C THR A 55 4.55 22.95 2.11
N ALA A 56 5.71 22.36 1.82
CA ALA A 56 6.31 21.24 2.56
C ALA A 56 7.71 21.60 3.10
N GLY A 57 7.87 22.86 3.50
CA GLY A 57 9.05 23.36 4.21
C GLY A 57 9.08 22.95 5.70
N PRO A 58 10.14 23.32 6.44
CA PRO A 58 10.37 22.89 7.83
C PRO A 58 9.23 23.17 8.81
N ASP A 59 8.45 24.22 8.56
CA ASP A 59 7.31 24.63 9.41
C ASP A 59 5.99 23.92 9.06
N SER A 60 6.00 23.03 8.06
CA SER A 60 4.82 22.27 7.60
C SER A 60 4.72 20.91 8.28
N SER A 61 3.50 20.47 8.57
CA SER A 61 3.21 19.11 9.07
C SER A 61 3.66 18.00 8.12
N THR A 62 3.85 18.31 6.83
CA THR A 62 4.35 17.39 5.81
C THR A 62 5.77 17.71 5.35
N GLY A 63 6.48 18.60 6.03
CA GLY A 63 7.86 18.98 5.70
C GLY A 63 8.94 18.10 6.32
N THR A 64 8.55 17.08 7.09
CA THR A 64 9.51 16.21 7.79
C THR A 64 10.25 15.29 6.80
N TRP A 65 11.46 14.86 7.18
CA TRP A 65 12.27 13.95 6.36
C TRP A 65 11.49 12.68 5.95
N PHE A 66 10.59 12.22 6.83
CA PHE A 66 9.76 11.04 6.61
C PHE A 66 8.83 11.23 5.40
N HIS A 67 8.17 12.38 5.25
CA HIS A 67 7.29 12.66 4.12
C HIS A 67 8.06 12.67 2.81
N TRP A 68 9.24 13.31 2.80
CA TRP A 68 10.14 13.35 1.65
C TRP A 68 10.63 11.98 1.23
N VAL A 69 11.06 11.14 2.18
CA VAL A 69 11.47 9.76 1.87
C VAL A 69 10.28 8.94 1.38
N LYS A 70 9.10 9.11 1.96
CA LYS A 70 7.89 8.37 1.56
C LYS A 70 7.43 8.70 0.15
N VAL A 71 7.42 9.97 -0.24
CA VAL A 71 6.98 10.37 -1.60
C VAL A 71 7.95 9.84 -2.65
N TYR A 72 9.26 9.96 -2.41
CA TYR A 72 10.25 9.51 -3.39
C TYR A 72 10.40 7.98 -3.45
N SER A 73 10.22 7.26 -2.34
CA SER A 73 10.17 5.80 -2.37
C SER A 73 8.93 5.29 -3.10
N ALA A 74 7.78 5.93 -2.93
CA ALA A 74 6.57 5.63 -3.70
C ALA A 74 6.76 5.91 -5.21
N LEU A 75 7.37 7.05 -5.56
CA LEU A 75 7.69 7.40 -6.96
C LEU A 75 8.68 6.42 -7.58
N ALA A 76 9.73 6.02 -6.84
CA ALA A 76 10.68 5.00 -7.29
C ALA A 76 9.97 3.66 -7.57
N GLY A 77 9.01 3.27 -6.74
CA GLY A 77 8.14 2.12 -7.00
C GLY A 77 7.32 2.27 -8.27
N CYS A 78 6.64 3.41 -8.45
CA CYS A 78 5.83 3.68 -9.64
C CYS A 78 6.66 3.61 -10.93
N LEU A 79 7.85 4.23 -10.94
CA LEU A 79 8.75 4.23 -12.08
C LEU A 79 9.38 2.87 -12.32
N GLY A 80 9.74 2.13 -11.27
CA GLY A 80 10.26 0.78 -11.38
C GLY A 80 9.23 -0.20 -11.94
N PHE A 81 7.97 -0.09 -11.53
CA PHE A 81 6.87 -0.87 -12.10
C PHE A 81 6.62 -0.50 -13.55
N LEU A 82 6.66 0.78 -13.89
CA LEU A 82 6.54 1.25 -15.28
C LEU A 82 7.70 0.73 -16.16
N ALA A 83 8.92 0.68 -15.62
CA ALA A 83 10.07 0.12 -16.29
C ALA A 83 9.90 -1.39 -16.53
N LEU A 84 9.46 -2.15 -15.52
CA LEU A 84 9.12 -3.57 -15.68
C LEU A 84 8.02 -3.78 -16.73
N ARG A 85 7.06 -2.87 -16.83
CA ARG A 85 5.96 -2.90 -17.79
C ARG A 85 6.38 -2.79 -19.26
N PHE A 86 7.38 -1.93 -19.53
CA PHE A 86 7.69 -1.49 -20.89
C PHE A 86 9.11 -1.80 -21.37
N ILE A 87 10.01 -2.29 -20.51
CA ILE A 87 11.39 -2.64 -20.89
C ILE A 87 11.54 -4.17 -20.93
N PRO A 88 11.55 -4.81 -22.12
CA PRO A 88 11.61 -6.26 -22.25
C PRO A 88 12.86 -6.90 -21.61
N LYS A 89 13.99 -6.18 -21.60
CA LYS A 89 15.22 -6.64 -20.93
C LYS A 89 15.04 -6.83 -19.43
N LEU A 90 14.21 -6.02 -18.78
CA LEU A 90 13.91 -6.16 -17.36
C LEU A 90 12.93 -7.32 -17.13
N GLN A 91 11.93 -7.49 -18.01
CA GLN A 91 10.98 -8.62 -17.94
C GLN A 91 11.68 -9.98 -18.07
N ALA A 92 12.67 -10.07 -18.95
CA ALA A 92 13.45 -11.30 -19.14
C ALA A 92 14.45 -11.58 -18.00
N ASN A 93 14.77 -10.58 -17.18
CA ASN A 93 15.71 -10.73 -16.08
C ASN A 93 14.97 -11.11 -14.79
N LYS A 94 15.09 -12.38 -14.37
CA LYS A 94 14.49 -12.89 -13.13
C LYS A 94 14.85 -12.05 -11.89
N TRP A 95 16.04 -11.45 -11.87
CA TRP A 95 16.46 -10.59 -10.76
C TRP A 95 15.72 -9.25 -10.71
N ALA A 96 15.24 -8.75 -11.85
CA ALA A 96 14.43 -7.53 -11.88
C ALA A 96 13.02 -7.76 -11.31
N LEU A 97 12.52 -9.01 -11.34
CA LEU A 97 11.22 -9.39 -10.74
C LEU A 97 11.26 -9.39 -9.20
N ILE A 98 12.44 -9.36 -8.59
CA ILE A 98 12.62 -9.20 -7.14
C ILE A 98 12.37 -7.74 -6.71
N PHE A 99 12.45 -6.77 -7.63
CA PHE A 99 12.29 -5.36 -7.28
C PHE A 99 10.94 -5.04 -6.61
N PRO A 100 9.78 -5.49 -7.15
CA PRO A 100 8.49 -5.22 -6.51
C PRO A 100 8.30 -5.80 -5.10
N PRO A 101 8.62 -7.08 -4.80
CA PRO A 101 8.57 -7.58 -3.43
C PRO A 101 9.57 -6.85 -2.51
N ALA A 102 10.77 -6.56 -3.00
CA ALA A 102 11.79 -5.89 -2.20
C ALA A 102 11.39 -4.46 -1.80
N ILE A 103 10.84 -3.66 -2.73
CA ILE A 103 10.42 -2.30 -2.42
C ILE A 103 9.20 -2.28 -1.48
N LEU A 104 8.29 -3.25 -1.63
CA LEU A 104 7.17 -3.43 -0.72
C LEU A 104 7.66 -3.78 0.69
N ALA A 105 8.56 -4.76 0.81
CA ALA A 105 9.16 -5.16 2.09
C ALA A 105 9.91 -4.01 2.75
N PHE A 106 10.68 -3.23 1.99
CA PHE A 106 11.37 -2.03 2.49
C PHE A 106 10.37 -1.01 3.02
N ASN A 107 9.28 -0.74 2.29
CA ASN A 107 8.28 0.22 2.71
C ASN A 107 7.49 -0.21 3.96
N ILE A 108 7.29 -1.53 4.14
CA ILE A 108 6.74 -2.11 5.37
C ILE A 108 7.75 -1.95 6.51
N MET A 109 9.02 -2.23 6.25
CA MET A 109 10.10 -2.11 7.24
C MET A 109 10.26 -0.68 7.75
N GLU A 110 10.19 0.33 6.88
CA GLU A 110 10.18 1.75 7.29
C GLU A 110 9.06 2.04 8.31
N ALA A 111 7.87 1.50 8.06
CA ALA A 111 6.72 1.69 8.94
C ALA A 111 6.88 0.91 10.26
N VAL A 112 7.42 -0.32 10.21
CA VAL A 112 7.76 -1.11 11.42
C VAL A 112 8.77 -0.37 12.30
N ILE A 113 9.83 0.17 11.70
CA ILE A 113 10.83 0.97 12.43
C ILE A 113 10.17 2.19 13.07
N ARG A 114 9.29 2.89 12.33
CA ARG A 114 8.58 4.06 12.87
C ARG A 114 7.64 3.67 14.01
N ASP A 115 6.92 2.54 13.93
CA ASP A 115 6.09 2.03 15.03
C ASP A 115 6.94 1.84 16.30
N PHE A 116 8.10 1.19 16.20
CA PHE A 116 8.98 1.02 17.35
C PHE A 116 9.58 2.33 17.87
N GLN A 117 9.85 3.30 16.99
CA GLN A 117 10.34 4.61 17.41
C GLN A 117 9.30 5.39 18.21
N VAL A 118 8.04 5.37 17.76
CA VAL A 118 6.99 6.16 18.42
C VAL A 118 6.41 5.47 19.66
N SER A 119 6.72 4.20 19.92
CA SER A 119 6.16 3.47 21.07
C SER A 119 6.50 4.08 22.43
N GLY A 120 7.60 4.84 22.52
CA GLY A 120 7.99 5.58 23.72
C GLY A 120 7.72 7.08 23.67
N LEU A 121 7.08 7.58 22.61
CA LEU A 121 6.81 9.01 22.42
C LEU A 121 5.38 9.35 22.85
N HIS A 122 5.25 10.46 23.57
CA HIS A 122 3.96 10.97 24.04
C HIS A 122 3.88 12.49 23.82
N GLY A 123 2.71 12.99 23.48
CA GLY A 123 2.47 14.42 23.24
C GLY A 123 2.70 14.83 21.78
N LEU A 124 2.81 16.13 21.51
CA LEU A 124 3.00 16.65 20.16
C LEU A 124 4.46 16.49 19.73
N VAL A 125 4.72 15.64 18.74
CA VAL A 125 6.07 15.42 18.17
C VAL A 125 5.97 15.56 16.65
N ASP A 126 6.82 16.40 16.06
CA ASP A 126 6.83 16.67 14.62
C ASP A 126 5.47 17.13 14.05
N GLY A 127 4.69 17.89 14.83
CA GLY A 127 3.37 18.39 14.42
C GLY A 127 2.24 17.34 14.46
N VAL A 128 2.50 16.15 15.00
CA VAL A 128 1.52 15.07 15.14
C VAL A 128 1.36 14.69 16.60
N VAL A 129 0.11 14.50 17.05
CA VAL A 129 -0.17 14.03 18.41
C VAL A 129 0.17 12.56 18.50
N MET A 130 1.17 12.24 19.33
CA MET A 130 1.65 10.89 19.58
C MET A 130 1.08 10.37 20.90
N ASN A 131 0.48 9.19 20.83
CA ASN A 131 0.18 8.37 21.99
C ASN A 131 0.85 7.01 21.74
N GLY A 132 2.13 6.92 22.12
CA GLY A 132 2.92 5.70 22.02
C GLY A 132 2.52 4.65 23.07
N GLY A 133 2.62 3.36 22.74
CA GLY A 133 2.40 2.31 23.72
C GLY A 133 2.60 0.90 23.17
N ALA A 134 2.10 -0.09 23.92
CA ALA A 134 2.21 -1.50 23.56
C ALA A 134 1.59 -1.83 22.19
N TRP A 135 0.56 -1.08 21.77
CA TRP A 135 -0.08 -1.21 20.46
C TRP A 135 0.87 -0.95 19.29
N ASN A 136 1.87 -0.08 19.44
CA ASN A 136 2.89 0.15 18.41
C ASN A 136 3.81 -1.05 18.26
N ILE A 137 4.23 -1.64 19.39
CA ILE A 137 5.07 -2.85 19.38
C ILE A 137 4.32 -4.01 18.73
N MET A 138 3.05 -4.19 19.11
CA MET A 138 2.17 -5.20 18.50
C MET A 138 2.02 -5.01 16.99
N ASN A 139 1.83 -3.76 16.54
CA ASN A 139 1.71 -3.47 15.13
C ASN A 139 3.04 -3.64 14.38
N GLY A 140 4.16 -3.28 14.99
CA GLY A 140 5.49 -3.56 14.44
C GLY A 140 5.75 -5.05 14.25
N ILE A 141 5.36 -5.89 15.21
CA ILE A 141 5.41 -7.36 15.09
C ILE A 141 4.51 -7.85 13.95
N ALA A 142 3.28 -7.33 13.85
CA ALA A 142 2.38 -7.66 12.75
C ALA A 142 2.97 -7.29 11.38
N GLY A 143 3.69 -6.18 11.28
CA GLY A 143 4.40 -5.78 10.06
C GLY A 143 5.58 -6.70 9.71
N ILE A 144 6.32 -7.19 10.70
CA ILE A 144 7.37 -8.20 10.48
C ILE A 144 6.74 -9.50 9.94
N ILE A 145 5.62 -9.94 10.51
CA ILE A 145 4.88 -11.10 10.01
C ILE A 145 4.42 -10.84 8.56
N ASN A 146 3.96 -9.63 8.27
CA ASN A 146 3.54 -9.25 6.92
C ASN A 146 4.70 -9.38 5.91
N ILE A 147 5.91 -8.92 6.27
CA ILE A 147 7.14 -9.10 5.45
C ILE A 147 7.47 -10.58 5.25
N ILE A 148 7.45 -11.38 6.33
CA ILE A 148 7.79 -12.81 6.28
C ILE A 148 6.85 -13.59 5.37
N THR A 149 5.58 -13.17 5.30
CA THR A 149 4.55 -13.83 4.50
C THR A 149 4.50 -13.36 3.04
N ILE A 150 5.42 -12.47 2.62
CA ILE A 150 5.62 -12.13 1.20
C ILE A 150 6.24 -13.33 0.48
N SER A 151 5.57 -13.84 -0.55
CA SER A 151 6.02 -14.95 -1.38
C SER A 151 5.79 -14.71 -2.87
N GLY A 152 6.20 -15.67 -3.71
CA GLY A 152 6.13 -15.54 -5.16
C GLY A 152 7.06 -14.43 -5.68
N TRP A 153 8.26 -14.32 -5.10
CA TRP A 153 9.24 -13.28 -5.43
C TRP A 153 9.64 -13.27 -6.91
N PHE A 154 9.51 -14.41 -7.58
CA PHE A 154 9.77 -14.59 -9.02
C PHE A 154 8.50 -14.84 -9.85
N GLY A 155 7.33 -14.89 -9.21
CA GLY A 155 6.04 -15.17 -9.84
C GLY A 155 5.37 -13.96 -10.48
N ILE A 156 6.03 -12.80 -10.48
CA ILE A 156 5.50 -11.57 -11.08
C ILE A 156 5.48 -11.72 -12.61
N MET A 157 4.31 -11.49 -13.18
CA MET A 157 4.07 -11.57 -14.61
C MET A 157 3.55 -10.25 -15.14
N ILE A 158 3.66 -10.08 -16.46
CA ILE A 158 3.11 -8.93 -17.17
C ILE A 158 1.85 -9.39 -17.90
N SER A 159 0.74 -8.68 -17.73
CA SER A 159 -0.52 -9.07 -18.40
C SER A 159 -0.39 -8.96 -19.92
N HIS A 160 -1.12 -9.82 -20.64
CA HIS A 160 -1.07 -9.84 -22.11
C HIS A 160 -1.76 -8.65 -22.78
N ASP A 161 -2.59 -7.90 -22.03
CA ASP A 161 -3.36 -6.79 -22.55
C ASP A 161 -2.48 -5.62 -23.02
N LYS A 162 -3.11 -4.66 -23.73
CA LYS A 162 -2.41 -3.46 -24.24
C LYS A 162 -1.73 -2.65 -23.14
N GLN A 163 -2.30 -2.73 -21.94
CA GLN A 163 -1.83 -2.07 -20.75
C GLN A 163 -0.52 -2.71 -20.29
N LYS A 164 -0.37 -4.05 -20.31
CA LYS A 164 0.82 -4.75 -19.83
C LYS A 164 1.02 -4.60 -18.33
N ASP A 165 -0.03 -4.57 -17.54
CA ASP A 165 0.04 -4.39 -16.09
C ASP A 165 0.98 -5.39 -15.40
N MET A 166 1.63 -4.92 -14.33
CA MET A 166 2.42 -5.78 -13.46
C MET A 166 1.47 -6.53 -12.52
N ILE A 167 1.46 -7.85 -12.65
CA ILE A 167 0.55 -8.75 -11.93
C ILE A 167 1.35 -9.64 -11.00
N TRP A 168 0.89 -9.76 -9.76
CA TRP A 168 1.50 -10.62 -8.76
C TRP A 168 0.48 -11.66 -8.25
N PRO A 169 0.48 -12.89 -8.81
CA PRO A 169 -0.51 -13.91 -8.49
C PRO A 169 -0.46 -14.41 -7.04
N ASP A 170 0.74 -14.50 -6.46
CA ASP A 170 0.93 -14.98 -5.09
C ASP A 170 0.50 -13.96 -4.03
N GLN A 171 0.20 -12.72 -4.44
CA GLN A 171 -0.35 -11.68 -3.60
C GLN A 171 -1.88 -11.81 -3.48
N ILE A 172 -2.31 -12.89 -2.83
CA ILE A 172 -3.73 -13.24 -2.71
C ILE A 172 -4.49 -12.31 -1.74
N TRP A 173 -5.82 -12.26 -1.90
CA TRP A 173 -6.70 -11.39 -1.10
C TRP A 173 -6.55 -11.48 0.44
N PRO A 174 -6.30 -12.66 1.07
CA PRO A 174 -6.09 -12.70 2.52
C PRO A 174 -4.84 -11.92 2.95
N TRP A 175 -3.78 -11.99 2.16
CA TRP A 175 -2.56 -11.22 2.41
C TRP A 175 -2.81 -9.71 2.24
N ILE A 176 -3.56 -9.32 1.19
CA ILE A 176 -3.95 -7.93 0.97
C ILE A 176 -4.75 -7.38 2.16
N ILE A 177 -5.72 -8.12 2.69
CA ILE A 177 -6.49 -7.68 3.86
C ILE A 177 -5.60 -7.58 5.10
N ALA A 178 -4.72 -8.55 5.33
CA ALA A 178 -3.78 -8.50 6.46
C ALA A 178 -2.85 -7.28 6.38
N TYR A 179 -2.40 -6.96 5.16
CA TYR A 179 -1.64 -5.76 4.88
C TYR A 179 -2.46 -4.49 5.15
N ASP A 180 -3.67 -4.40 4.62
CA ASP A 180 -4.49 -3.18 4.72
C ASP A 180 -4.86 -2.88 6.18
N VAL A 181 -5.24 -3.89 6.95
CA VAL A 181 -5.56 -3.71 8.37
C VAL A 181 -4.31 -3.30 9.16
N TRP A 182 -3.16 -3.92 8.88
CA TRP A 182 -1.88 -3.53 9.49
C TRP A 182 -1.46 -2.11 9.12
N ASN A 183 -1.64 -1.71 7.85
CA ASN A 183 -1.26 -0.39 7.40
C ASN A 183 -2.20 0.68 7.98
N PHE A 184 -3.50 0.39 8.08
CA PHE A 184 -4.45 1.24 8.79
C PHE A 184 -4.04 1.41 10.25
N ALA A 185 -3.71 0.31 10.95
CA ALA A 185 -3.22 0.35 12.33
C ALA A 185 -1.95 1.19 12.46
N TYR A 186 -1.00 1.04 11.53
CA TYR A 186 0.22 1.86 11.50
C TYR A 186 -0.10 3.36 11.38
N VAL A 187 -0.92 3.75 10.40
CA VAL A 187 -1.27 5.17 10.20
C VAL A 187 -2.06 5.69 11.40
N TYR A 188 -2.99 4.89 11.94
CA TYR A 188 -3.78 5.25 13.12
C TYR A 188 -2.90 5.45 14.36
N ASN A 189 -1.86 4.64 14.54
CA ASN A 189 -0.95 4.71 15.69
C ASN A 189 0.13 5.79 15.56
N CYS A 190 0.68 5.99 14.37
CA CYS A 190 1.83 6.88 14.13
C CYS A 190 1.42 8.26 13.60
N VAL A 191 0.27 8.36 12.93
CA VAL A 191 -0.22 9.58 12.26
C VAL A 191 -1.74 9.68 12.39
N GLY A 192 -2.25 9.52 13.62
CA GLY A 192 -3.67 9.28 13.90
C GLY A 192 -4.63 10.28 13.27
N ASP A 193 -4.32 11.57 13.30
CA ASP A 193 -5.17 12.63 12.71
C ASP A 193 -5.27 12.56 11.18
N HIS A 194 -4.36 11.84 10.53
CA HIS A 194 -4.36 11.65 9.08
C HIS A 194 -5.03 10.33 8.68
N SER A 195 -5.30 9.44 9.64
CA SER A 195 -5.69 8.05 9.38
C SER A 195 -7.05 7.88 8.71
N PHE A 196 -7.97 8.85 8.80
CA PHE A 196 -9.25 8.77 8.11
C PHE A 196 -9.09 8.79 6.58
N TYR A 197 -8.22 9.65 6.05
CA TYR A 197 -7.95 9.68 4.61
C TYR A 197 -6.70 8.86 4.24
N ALA A 198 -5.57 9.09 4.91
CA ALA A 198 -4.31 8.42 4.62
C ALA A 198 -4.32 6.92 5.00
N GLY A 199 -5.08 6.55 6.02
CA GLY A 199 -5.20 5.17 6.49
C GLY A 199 -6.41 4.44 5.87
N ALA A 200 -7.59 5.05 5.79
CA ALA A 200 -8.77 4.38 5.26
C ALA A 200 -9.00 4.65 3.77
N ALA A 201 -9.09 5.91 3.33
CA ALA A 201 -9.40 6.23 1.92
C ALA A 201 -8.34 5.69 0.95
N LEU A 202 -7.06 5.89 1.28
CA LEU A 202 -5.94 5.44 0.45
C LEU A 202 -5.96 3.92 0.27
N LEU A 203 -6.04 3.15 1.36
CA LEU A 203 -6.02 1.69 1.31
C LEU A 203 -7.24 1.14 0.57
N VAL A 204 -8.42 1.71 0.84
CA VAL A 204 -9.63 1.32 0.13
C VAL A 204 -9.49 1.62 -1.37
N SER A 205 -8.89 2.75 -1.77
CA SER A 205 -8.75 3.09 -3.19
C SER A 205 -7.91 2.06 -3.98
N CYS A 206 -6.76 1.63 -3.45
CA CYS A 206 -5.93 0.63 -4.15
C CYS A 206 -6.54 -0.77 -4.09
N THR A 207 -7.21 -1.11 -3.00
CA THR A 207 -7.90 -2.40 -2.85
C THR A 207 -9.09 -2.46 -3.80
N LEU A 208 -9.96 -1.46 -3.86
CA LEU A 208 -11.04 -1.41 -4.85
C LEU A 208 -10.52 -1.49 -6.29
N ALA A 209 -9.45 -0.76 -6.62
CA ALA A 209 -8.83 -0.84 -7.94
C ALA A 209 -8.34 -2.27 -8.28
N ALA A 210 -7.71 -2.94 -7.31
CA ALA A 210 -7.19 -4.30 -7.48
C ALA A 210 -8.29 -5.37 -7.59
N PHE A 211 -9.39 -5.22 -6.84
CA PHE A 211 -10.46 -6.22 -6.85
C PHE A 211 -11.45 -6.03 -8.01
N PHE A 212 -11.76 -4.78 -8.36
CA PHE A 212 -12.81 -4.48 -9.35
C PHE A 212 -12.29 -4.13 -10.74
N VAL A 213 -11.06 -3.61 -10.88
CA VAL A 213 -10.56 -3.18 -12.19
C VAL A 213 -9.56 -4.18 -12.77
N LYS A 214 -8.51 -4.54 -12.03
CA LYS A 214 -7.48 -5.45 -12.52
C LYS A 214 -6.94 -6.35 -11.40
N LYS A 215 -7.42 -7.60 -11.35
CA LYS A 215 -7.00 -8.58 -10.34
C LYS A 215 -5.52 -8.88 -10.44
N GLY A 216 -4.85 -8.83 -9.29
CA GLY A 216 -3.42 -9.07 -9.14
C GLY A 216 -2.53 -7.85 -9.37
N SER A 217 -3.09 -6.68 -9.73
CA SER A 217 -2.32 -5.43 -9.88
C SER A 217 -2.27 -4.59 -8.58
N TRP A 218 -2.54 -5.21 -7.41
CA TRP A 218 -2.69 -4.49 -6.14
C TRP A 218 -1.45 -3.66 -5.79
N LEU A 219 -0.25 -4.24 -5.91
CA LEU A 219 0.98 -3.52 -5.59
C LEU A 219 1.18 -2.29 -6.50
N GLN A 220 0.87 -2.43 -7.79
CA GLN A 220 0.91 -1.32 -8.73
C GLN A 220 -0.08 -0.23 -8.31
N ALA A 221 -1.33 -0.60 -8.05
CA ALA A 221 -2.36 0.35 -7.64
C ALA A 221 -1.99 1.07 -6.34
N ARG A 222 -1.47 0.33 -5.36
CA ARG A 222 -1.02 0.86 -4.08
C ARG A 222 0.11 1.87 -4.22
N ALA A 223 1.15 1.57 -4.99
CA ALA A 223 2.27 2.50 -5.14
C ALA A 223 1.81 3.81 -5.81
N GLN A 224 0.93 3.72 -6.81
CA GLN A 224 0.41 4.89 -7.51
C GLN A 224 -0.49 5.74 -6.62
N THR A 225 -1.47 5.13 -5.94
CA THR A 225 -2.37 5.88 -5.04
C THR A 225 -1.59 6.48 -3.87
N LEU A 226 -0.57 5.79 -3.34
CA LEU A 226 0.32 6.35 -2.32
C LEU A 226 1.12 7.54 -2.86
N ALA A 227 1.71 7.44 -4.06
CA ALA A 227 2.43 8.56 -4.66
C ALA A 227 1.52 9.78 -4.86
N PHE A 228 0.31 9.57 -5.38
CA PHE A 228 -0.67 10.65 -5.55
C PHE A 228 -1.08 11.28 -4.23
N TRP A 229 -1.35 10.45 -3.22
CA TRP A 229 -1.71 10.94 -1.89
C TRP A 229 -0.59 11.76 -1.27
N MET A 230 0.65 11.27 -1.30
CA MET A 230 1.80 12.00 -0.76
C MET A 230 2.04 13.31 -1.51
N MET A 231 1.93 13.29 -2.85
CA MET A 231 2.06 14.52 -3.63
C MET A 231 0.97 15.54 -3.30
N PHE A 232 -0.27 15.08 -3.08
CA PHE A 232 -1.38 15.93 -2.70
C PHE A 232 -1.19 16.51 -1.30
N THR A 233 -0.92 15.69 -0.28
CA THR A 233 -0.76 16.16 1.10
C THR A 233 0.43 17.09 1.27
N MET A 234 1.54 16.87 0.55
CA MET A 234 2.68 17.79 0.56
C MET A 234 2.40 19.11 -0.16
N SER A 235 1.51 19.10 -1.15
CA SER A 235 1.10 20.32 -1.87
C SER A 235 0.03 21.11 -1.12
N TYR A 236 -0.81 20.42 -0.35
CA TYR A 236 -1.88 21.04 0.43
C TYR A 236 -2.01 20.40 1.84
N PRO A 237 -1.05 20.68 2.74
CA PRO A 237 -0.97 20.03 4.06
C PRO A 237 -2.16 20.35 4.95
N THR A 238 -2.72 21.55 4.81
CA THR A 238 -3.87 22.02 5.59
C THR A 238 -5.10 21.14 5.40
N PHE A 239 -5.22 20.40 4.29
CA PHE A 239 -6.32 19.45 4.07
C PHE A 239 -6.47 18.46 5.21
N VAL A 240 -5.35 17.89 5.67
CA VAL A 240 -5.32 16.85 6.69
C VAL A 240 -5.13 17.39 8.11
N THR A 241 -4.70 18.64 8.27
CA THR A 241 -4.46 19.24 9.60
C THR A 241 -5.58 20.15 10.08
N ASP A 242 -5.93 21.17 9.28
CA ASP A 242 -6.67 22.36 9.73
C ASP A 242 -7.90 22.69 8.88
N SER A 243 -8.17 21.89 7.84
CA SER A 243 -9.34 22.11 6.97
C SER A 243 -10.64 21.70 7.67
N ALA A 244 -11.76 22.20 7.14
CA ALA A 244 -13.10 21.78 7.56
C ALA A 244 -13.37 20.28 7.37
N PHE A 245 -12.49 19.57 6.65
CA PHE A 245 -12.58 18.14 6.38
C PHE A 245 -11.61 17.31 7.22
N ALA A 246 -10.78 17.93 8.07
CA ALA A 246 -9.80 17.24 8.90
C ALA A 246 -10.51 16.42 10.00
N VAL A 247 -10.39 15.09 9.93
CA VAL A 247 -11.03 14.17 10.88
C VAL A 247 -10.01 13.70 11.90
N LYS A 248 -10.13 14.20 13.14
CA LYS A 248 -9.24 13.83 14.25
C LYS A 248 -9.54 12.41 14.75
N SER A 249 -8.48 11.66 15.08
CA SER A 249 -8.63 10.37 15.73
C SER A 249 -9.03 10.55 17.19
N SER A 250 -9.55 9.50 17.81
CA SER A 250 -9.91 9.55 19.23
C SER A 250 -8.71 9.61 20.17
N HIS A 251 -7.51 9.28 19.66
CA HIS A 251 -6.27 9.09 20.42
C HIS A 251 -6.40 8.14 21.63
N SER A 252 -7.49 7.38 21.69
CA SER A 252 -7.80 6.51 22.82
C SER A 252 -6.90 5.29 22.81
N SER A 253 -6.24 5.03 23.94
CA SER A 253 -5.44 3.81 24.13
C SER A 253 -6.24 2.53 23.90
N ALA A 254 -7.56 2.55 24.18
CA ALA A 254 -8.43 1.42 23.90
C ALA A 254 -8.63 1.20 22.39
N ALA A 255 -8.84 2.28 21.63
CA ALA A 255 -8.96 2.23 20.18
C ALA A 255 -7.65 1.76 19.52
N LEU A 256 -6.53 2.35 19.91
CA LEU A 256 -5.18 1.97 19.46
C LEU A 256 -4.91 0.49 19.72
N MET A 257 -5.21 0.02 20.94
CA MET A 257 -5.05 -1.39 21.32
C MET A 257 -5.94 -2.33 20.49
N THR A 258 -7.22 -1.99 20.30
CA THR A 258 -8.14 -2.83 19.53
C THR A 258 -7.70 -2.96 18.07
N VAL A 259 -7.35 -1.85 17.42
CA VAL A 259 -6.94 -1.86 16.01
C VAL A 259 -5.64 -2.66 15.82
N SER A 260 -4.63 -2.43 16.66
CA SER A 260 -3.37 -3.21 16.61
C SER A 260 -3.56 -4.69 16.95
N SER A 261 -4.46 -5.03 17.87
CA SER A 261 -4.76 -6.42 18.21
C SER A 261 -5.38 -7.16 17.03
N ILE A 262 -6.35 -6.52 16.35
CA ILE A 262 -6.97 -7.08 15.15
C ILE A 262 -5.94 -7.23 14.03
N ALA A 263 -5.09 -6.22 13.79
CA ALA A 263 -4.02 -6.30 12.81
C ALA A 263 -3.08 -7.48 13.07
N LEU A 264 -2.65 -7.69 14.32
CA LEU A 264 -1.81 -8.80 14.69
C LEU A 264 -2.51 -10.15 14.50
N LEU A 265 -3.76 -10.30 14.94
CA LEU A 265 -4.53 -11.54 14.78
C LEU A 265 -4.69 -11.95 13.32
N ILE A 266 -5.02 -11.00 12.44
CA ILE A 266 -5.17 -11.27 11.00
C ILE A 266 -3.82 -11.66 10.38
N ASN A 267 -2.74 -10.96 10.72
CA ASN A 267 -1.41 -11.31 10.20
C ASN A 267 -0.93 -12.67 10.70
N VAL A 268 -1.22 -13.04 11.96
CA VAL A 268 -0.95 -14.39 12.48
C VAL A 268 -1.77 -15.44 11.73
N ALA A 269 -3.04 -15.17 11.40
CA ALA A 269 -3.85 -16.10 10.62
C ALA A 269 -3.26 -16.33 9.21
N VAL A 270 -2.80 -15.27 8.55
CA VAL A 270 -2.09 -15.37 7.26
C VAL A 270 -0.78 -16.13 7.40
N LEU A 271 -0.01 -15.92 8.48
CA LEU A 271 1.21 -16.67 8.76
C LEU A 271 0.94 -18.16 8.93
N VAL A 272 -0.09 -18.53 9.69
CA VAL A 272 -0.49 -19.94 9.86
C VAL A 272 -0.87 -20.56 8.51
N LEU A 273 -1.65 -19.85 7.69
CA LEU A 273 -1.98 -20.30 6.34
C LEU A 273 -0.72 -20.47 5.47
N HIS A 274 0.20 -19.50 5.54
CA HIS A 274 1.45 -19.50 4.80
C HIS A 274 2.31 -20.71 5.18
N ILE A 275 2.57 -20.91 6.48
CA ILE A 275 3.34 -22.06 7.00
C ILE A 275 2.66 -23.38 6.62
N TYR A 276 1.34 -23.48 6.79
CA TYR A 276 0.58 -24.68 6.41
C TYR A 276 0.81 -25.06 4.94
N ARG A 277 0.74 -24.07 4.05
CA ARG A 277 0.94 -24.26 2.60
C ARG A 277 2.38 -24.66 2.28
N THR A 278 3.35 -23.95 2.85
CA THR A 278 4.78 -24.24 2.69
C THR A 278 5.10 -25.68 3.11
N VAL A 279 4.60 -26.13 4.26
CA VAL A 279 4.86 -27.48 4.80
C VAL A 279 4.10 -28.56 4.02
N LYS A 280 2.78 -28.39 3.83
CA LYS A 280 1.93 -29.43 3.21
C LYS A 280 2.31 -29.69 1.76
N TYR A 281 2.62 -28.64 1.00
CA TYR A 281 2.94 -28.72 -0.41
C TYR A 281 4.46 -28.67 -0.68
N ARG A 282 5.29 -28.69 0.38
CA ARG A 282 6.77 -28.66 0.32
C ARG A 282 7.32 -27.57 -0.60
N ARG A 283 6.78 -26.36 -0.47
CA ARG A 283 7.16 -25.21 -1.31
C ARG A 283 8.30 -24.43 -0.69
N ASN A 284 9.16 -23.87 -1.52
CA ASN A 284 10.20 -22.95 -1.10
C ASN A 284 9.66 -21.52 -1.10
N VAL A 285 9.66 -20.85 0.06
CA VAL A 285 9.16 -19.48 0.25
C VAL A 285 9.85 -18.45 -0.65
N LEU A 286 11.11 -18.69 -1.02
CA LEU A 286 11.90 -17.75 -1.81
C LEU A 286 11.69 -17.92 -3.31
N THR A 287 11.48 -19.15 -3.79
CA THR A 287 11.48 -19.45 -5.23
C THR A 287 10.12 -19.81 -5.78
N ASP A 288 9.22 -20.34 -4.96
CA ASP A 288 7.96 -20.90 -5.40
C ASP A 288 6.79 -19.97 -5.03
N ASP A 289 5.74 -20.02 -5.82
CA ASP A 289 4.47 -19.41 -5.46
C ASP A 289 3.81 -20.26 -4.38
N ILE A 290 3.65 -19.71 -3.17
CA ILE A 290 3.11 -20.45 -2.01
C ILE A 290 1.62 -20.73 -2.17
N TYR A 291 0.91 -19.94 -2.96
CA TYR A 291 -0.55 -19.98 -3.14
C TYR A 291 -1.01 -20.57 -4.48
N ALA A 292 -0.12 -20.98 -5.38
CA ALA A 292 -0.48 -21.73 -6.60
C ALA A 292 -1.40 -22.94 -6.34
N GLY A 293 -2.45 -23.15 -7.15
CA GLY A 293 -3.45 -24.19 -6.89
C GLY A 293 -4.60 -23.73 -5.97
N THR A 294 -4.58 -22.48 -5.49
CA THR A 294 -5.74 -21.86 -4.86
C THR A 294 -6.51 -21.04 -5.88
N VAL A 295 -7.84 -20.98 -5.71
CA VAL A 295 -8.71 -20.18 -6.59
C VAL A 295 -8.28 -18.71 -6.64
N ALA A 296 -7.80 -18.16 -5.52
CA ALA A 296 -7.35 -16.77 -5.45
C ALA A 296 -6.13 -16.49 -6.34
N HIS A 297 -5.17 -17.43 -6.38
CA HIS A 297 -3.97 -17.32 -7.21
C HIS A 297 -4.26 -17.65 -8.68
N ASP A 298 -4.90 -18.79 -8.91
CA ASP A 298 -5.04 -19.35 -10.26
C ASP A 298 -6.00 -18.53 -11.12
N GLN A 299 -7.00 -17.89 -10.51
CA GLN A 299 -7.86 -16.93 -11.19
C GLN A 299 -7.06 -15.71 -11.68
N VAL A 300 -6.08 -15.24 -10.92
CA VAL A 300 -5.23 -14.11 -11.33
C VAL A 300 -4.38 -14.49 -12.54
N ILE A 301 -3.86 -15.72 -12.58
CA ILE A 301 -3.12 -16.21 -13.75
C ILE A 301 -4.04 -16.34 -14.96
N ALA A 302 -5.21 -16.95 -14.81
CA ALA A 302 -6.18 -17.11 -15.89
C ALA A 302 -6.65 -15.76 -16.47
N ASP A 303 -6.98 -14.80 -15.61
CA ASP A 303 -7.48 -13.48 -16.02
C ASP A 303 -6.41 -12.65 -16.77
N ASN A 304 -5.13 -13.02 -16.70
CA ASN A 304 -4.01 -12.24 -17.23
C ASN A 304 -3.14 -12.95 -18.29
N THR A 305 -3.42 -14.23 -18.58
CA THR A 305 -2.66 -15.05 -19.55
C THR A 305 -3.57 -15.45 -20.73
N PRO A 306 -3.09 -15.43 -21.98
CA PRO A 306 -3.86 -15.94 -23.13
C PRO A 306 -4.27 -17.40 -22.93
N ILE A 307 -5.47 -17.78 -23.38
CA ILE A 307 -6.04 -19.13 -23.16
C ILE A 307 -5.09 -20.23 -23.66
N GLU A 308 -4.40 -19.98 -24.78
CA GLU A 308 -3.47 -20.93 -25.38
C GLU A 308 -2.19 -21.15 -24.56
N GLN A 309 -1.91 -20.26 -23.61
CA GLN A 309 -0.71 -20.26 -22.75
C GLN A 309 -1.06 -20.56 -21.27
N GLN A 310 -2.33 -20.81 -20.96
CA GLN A 310 -2.75 -21.09 -19.58
C GLN A 310 -2.29 -22.49 -19.14
N PRO A 311 -1.77 -22.64 -17.90
CA PRO A 311 -1.53 -23.95 -17.31
C PRO A 311 -2.82 -24.79 -17.28
N THR A 312 -2.71 -26.08 -17.57
CA THR A 312 -3.87 -27.00 -17.66
C THR A 312 -4.47 -27.37 -16.29
N ASP A 313 -3.75 -27.08 -15.20
CA ASP A 313 -4.06 -27.49 -13.84
C ASP A 313 -4.57 -26.36 -12.93
N LEU A 314 -4.98 -25.22 -13.52
CA LEU A 314 -5.52 -24.09 -12.77
C LEU A 314 -6.82 -24.45 -12.03
N ASN A 315 -6.84 -24.19 -10.73
CA ASN A 315 -8.01 -24.34 -9.86
C ASN A 315 -8.93 -23.12 -9.98
N LEU A 316 -9.81 -23.12 -10.99
CA LEU A 316 -10.75 -22.02 -11.24
C LEU A 316 -12.09 -22.24 -10.53
N LYS A 317 -12.73 -21.14 -10.14
CA LYS A 317 -14.09 -21.20 -9.58
C LYS A 317 -15.04 -21.62 -10.70
N LYS A 318 -15.75 -22.74 -10.53
CA LYS A 318 -16.85 -23.14 -11.40
C LYS A 318 -18.03 -22.17 -11.30
#